data_AF-A0A5Z7L1Q6-F1
#
_entry.id   AF-A0A5Z7L1Q6-F1
#
_cell.length_a   1.000
_cell.length_b   1.000
_cell.length_c   1.000
_cell.angle_alpha   90.00
_cell.angle_beta   90.00
_cell.angle_gamma   90.00
#
_symmetry.space_group_name_H-M   'P 1'
#
loop_
_entity.id
_entity.type
_entity.pdbx_description
1 polymer ?
#
loop_
_entity_poly.entity_id
_entity_poly.type
_entity_poly.pdbx_seq_one_letter_code
_entity_poly.pdbx_strand_id
1 'polypeptide(L)'
;MHNRIYLINVKTMTSSYTHTTSVYLRAGYQYSDYEAASLNEKECCQTLMATRVLIEQHRVAVNATVAQQLATSKRVQMLLSHLGCDELIAFGLKPEEVDIIKMVLGEMLPVSPDTISIVKESPSDSWVLKNQGEGGGHCLFGSDIQLKLARLDPLQYQSWSFMRRIHPVPRATPSLVVRKGELYQVTDLVSELGMFSVQIGNNASSADHSFAGYLIRSKSAESVEGGVHSGQGVLDSLVFSD
;
A
#
# COMPACT_ATOMS: atom_id res chain seq x y z
N MET A 1 -6.15 5.63 -17.69
CA MET A 1 -7.47 5.40 -17.08
C MET A 1 -7.67 6.49 -16.04
N HIS A 2 -8.74 7.29 -16.16
CA HIS A 2 -9.07 8.26 -15.12
C HIS A 2 -9.76 7.48 -13.99
N ASN A 3 -9.07 7.32 -12.85
CA ASN A 3 -9.70 6.78 -11.64
C ASN A 3 -10.68 7.83 -11.13
N ARG A 4 -11.94 7.72 -11.53
CA ARG A 4 -13.02 8.49 -10.93
C ARG A 4 -13.67 7.64 -9.84
N ILE A 5 -14.19 8.28 -8.80
CA ILE A 5 -15.09 7.62 -7.84
C ILE A 5 -16.35 7.21 -8.63
N TYR A 6 -16.35 5.98 -9.13
CA TYR A 6 -17.57 5.35 -9.63
C TYR A 6 -18.28 4.75 -8.42
N LEU A 7 -19.45 5.31 -8.08
CA LEU A 7 -20.40 4.61 -7.22
C LEU A 7 -20.83 3.35 -7.99
N ILE A 8 -20.24 2.20 -7.65
CA ILE A 8 -20.62 0.93 -8.28
C ILE A 8 -22.04 0.59 -7.82
N ASN A 9 -22.89 0.44 -8.82
CA ASN A 9 -24.28 -0.01 -8.83
C ASN A 9 -24.70 -0.84 -7.59
N VAL A 10 -25.69 -0.34 -6.86
CA VAL A 10 -26.35 -1.02 -5.74
C VAL A 10 -27.08 -2.25 -6.27
N LYS A 11 -26.48 -3.45 -6.14
CA LYS A 11 -27.21 -4.70 -6.40
C LYS A 11 -28.15 -4.99 -5.22
N THR A 12 -29.44 -4.75 -5.44
CA THR A 12 -30.53 -5.26 -4.61
C THR A 12 -30.60 -6.78 -4.73
N MET A 13 -30.09 -7.50 -3.72
CA MET A 13 -30.37 -8.93 -3.53
C MET A 13 -31.62 -9.04 -2.65
N THR A 14 -32.75 -9.43 -3.25
CA THR A 14 -34.01 -9.65 -2.55
C THR A 14 -34.06 -11.04 -1.92
N SER A 15 -34.03 -11.11 -0.59
CA SER A 15 -35.12 -11.68 0.24
C SER A 15 -34.75 -11.60 1.72
N SER A 16 -35.64 -11.02 2.54
CA SER A 16 -35.69 -11.13 4.00
C SER A 16 -34.50 -10.70 4.86
N TYR A 17 -33.77 -9.63 4.49
CA TYR A 17 -32.78 -9.00 5.39
C TYR A 17 -32.91 -7.48 5.32
N THR A 18 -32.80 -6.81 6.47
CA THR A 18 -32.67 -5.35 6.60
C THR A 18 -31.76 -4.80 5.49
N HIS A 19 -32.23 -3.82 4.72
CA HIS A 19 -31.48 -3.22 3.62
C HIS A 19 -30.15 -2.63 4.12
N THR A 20 -29.05 -3.36 3.94
CA THR A 20 -27.70 -2.82 4.15
C THR A 20 -27.17 -2.35 2.80
N THR A 21 -27.15 -1.04 2.58
CA THR A 21 -26.48 -0.43 1.43
C THR A 21 -24.97 -0.53 1.63
N SER A 22 -24.23 -0.98 0.62
CA SER A 22 -22.77 -1.05 0.64
C SER A 22 -22.12 -0.03 -0.31
N VAL A 23 -20.94 0.44 0.05
CA VAL A 23 -20.11 1.34 -0.77
C VAL A 23 -18.72 0.73 -0.91
N TYR A 24 -18.35 0.35 -2.13
CA TYR A 24 -17.03 -0.20 -2.42
C TYR A 24 -16.18 0.82 -3.15
N LEU A 25 -15.15 1.34 -2.47
CA LEU A 25 -14.29 2.39 -3.00
C LEU A 25 -13.22 1.81 -3.92
N ARG A 26 -13.20 2.27 -5.18
CA ARG A 26 -12.13 1.99 -6.16
C ARG A 26 -11.29 3.22 -6.52
N ALA A 27 -11.51 4.32 -5.80
CA ALA A 27 -10.83 5.60 -5.87
C ALA A 27 -10.93 6.26 -4.48
N GLY A 28 -10.34 7.45 -4.33
CA GLY A 28 -10.29 8.19 -3.07
C GLY A 28 -9.08 7.84 -2.20
N TYR A 29 -8.07 7.19 -2.79
CA TYR A 29 -6.80 6.85 -2.13
C TYR A 29 -5.64 7.75 -2.58
N GLN A 30 -5.84 8.58 -3.61
CA GLN A 30 -4.92 9.65 -3.99
C GLN A 30 -5.58 11.02 -3.86
N TYR A 31 -4.78 12.06 -3.64
CA TYR A 31 -5.27 13.44 -3.58
C TYR A 31 -5.95 13.86 -4.90
N SER A 32 -5.40 13.41 -6.04
CA SER A 32 -5.94 13.64 -7.37
C SER A 32 -7.35 13.09 -7.58
N ASP A 33 -7.80 12.11 -6.78
CA ASP A 33 -9.17 11.60 -6.83
C ASP A 33 -10.20 12.62 -6.28
N TYR A 34 -9.73 13.63 -5.54
CA TYR A 34 -10.52 14.72 -4.96
C TYR A 34 -10.29 16.04 -5.69
N GLU A 35 -9.51 16.04 -6.77
CA GLU A 35 -9.26 17.21 -7.61
C GLU A 35 -9.94 17.07 -8.96
N ALA A 36 -10.71 18.10 -9.34
CA ALA A 36 -11.31 18.20 -10.67
C ALA A 36 -10.61 19.28 -11.50
N ALA A 37 -9.31 19.09 -11.74
CA ALA A 37 -8.47 20.07 -12.47
C ALA A 37 -9.07 20.46 -13.84
N SER A 38 -9.77 19.53 -14.51
CA SER A 38 -10.47 19.76 -15.78
C SER A 38 -11.71 20.65 -15.71
N LEU A 39 -12.24 20.93 -14.52
CA LEU A 39 -13.48 21.68 -14.32
C LEU A 39 -13.26 23.10 -13.78
N ASN A 40 -12.02 23.52 -13.51
CA ASN A 40 -11.62 24.87 -13.06
C ASN A 40 -12.53 25.52 -11.98
N GLU A 41 -13.14 24.71 -11.11
CA GLU A 41 -14.09 25.16 -10.09
C GLU A 41 -13.73 24.56 -8.71
N LYS A 42 -13.41 25.42 -7.74
CA LYS A 42 -13.11 25.02 -6.35
C LYS A 42 -14.28 24.30 -5.68
N GLU A 43 -15.51 24.60 -6.08
CA GLU A 43 -16.72 23.92 -5.61
C GLU A 43 -16.70 22.43 -5.92
N CYS A 44 -16.04 22.02 -7.02
CA CYS A 44 -15.98 20.62 -7.43
C CYS A 44 -15.11 19.78 -6.47
N CYS A 45 -13.92 20.27 -6.09
CA CYS A 45 -13.06 19.58 -5.14
C CYS A 45 -13.72 19.46 -3.75
N GLN A 46 -14.37 20.54 -3.30
CA GLN A 46 -15.15 20.53 -2.06
C GLN A 46 -16.30 19.52 -2.11
N THR A 47 -16.99 19.43 -3.24
CA THR A 47 -18.09 18.46 -3.45
C THR A 47 -17.58 17.01 -3.41
N LEU A 48 -16.42 16.72 -4.01
CA LEU A 48 -15.81 15.39 -3.97
C LEU A 48 -15.43 14.99 -2.53
N MET A 49 -14.83 15.91 -1.78
CA MET A 49 -14.53 15.69 -0.35
C MET A 49 -15.81 15.55 0.48
N ALA A 50 -16.81 16.39 0.26
CA ALA A 50 -18.12 16.31 0.93
C ALA A 50 -18.83 14.98 0.65
N THR A 51 -18.67 14.41 -0.54
CA THR A 51 -19.18 13.08 -0.88
C THR A 51 -18.55 11.99 -0.01
N ARG A 52 -17.23 12.05 0.22
CA ARG A 52 -16.56 11.10 1.13
C ARG A 52 -17.06 11.25 2.56
N VAL A 53 -17.20 12.49 3.04
CA VAL A 53 -17.76 12.77 4.38
C VAL A 53 -19.18 12.24 4.51
N LEU A 54 -20.02 12.44 3.48
CA LEU A 54 -21.38 11.93 3.44
C LEU A 54 -21.39 10.40 3.60
N ILE A 55 -20.59 9.67 2.81
CA ILE A 55 -20.49 8.21 2.89
C ILE A 55 -20.16 7.75 4.32
N GLU A 56 -19.16 8.36 4.96
CA GLU A 56 -18.71 7.98 6.31
C GLU A 56 -19.73 8.31 7.42
N GLN A 57 -20.61 9.32 7.20
CA GLN A 57 -21.64 9.72 8.16
C GLN A 57 -22.95 8.94 8.05
N HIS A 58 -23.12 8.13 6.99
CA HIS A 58 -24.36 7.40 6.74
C HIS A 58 -24.27 5.93 7.15
N ARG A 59 -25.43 5.30 7.39
CA ARG A 59 -25.53 3.87 7.71
C ARG A 59 -25.35 3.01 6.47
N VAL A 60 -24.11 2.94 5.98
CA VAL A 60 -23.69 2.11 4.86
C VAL A 60 -22.52 1.22 5.27
N ALA A 61 -22.45 0.02 4.69
CA ALA A 61 -21.27 -0.83 4.79
C ALA A 61 -20.21 -0.33 3.79
N VAL A 62 -19.30 0.53 4.22
CA VAL A 62 -18.21 1.06 3.36
C VAL A 62 -16.94 0.20 3.46
N ASN A 63 -16.31 -0.05 2.32
CA ASN A 63 -14.97 -0.64 2.23
C ASN A 63 -14.05 0.27 1.40
N ALA A 64 -13.04 0.91 1.98
CA ALA A 64 -12.66 0.98 3.40
C ALA A 64 -13.17 2.26 4.07
N THR A 65 -13.47 2.23 5.37
CA THR A 65 -13.72 3.46 6.17
C THR A 65 -12.47 4.36 6.17
N VAL A 66 -12.61 5.63 6.56
CA VAL A 66 -11.46 6.54 6.72
C VAL A 66 -10.46 5.97 7.74
N ALA A 67 -10.95 5.39 8.85
CA ALA A 67 -10.09 4.80 9.86
C ALA A 67 -9.28 3.61 9.31
N GLN A 68 -9.94 2.72 8.54
CA GLN A 68 -9.27 1.60 7.88
C GLN A 68 -8.24 2.09 6.85
N GLN A 69 -8.55 3.13 6.08
CA GLN A 69 -7.61 3.72 5.13
C GLN A 69 -6.40 4.38 5.82
N LEU A 70 -6.59 5.02 6.98
CA LEU A 70 -5.48 5.57 7.76
C LEU A 70 -4.60 4.48 8.37
N ALA A 71 -5.20 3.35 8.78
CA ALA A 71 -4.49 2.20 9.34
C ALA A 71 -3.49 1.57 8.35
N THR A 72 -3.71 1.70 7.04
CA THR A 72 -2.78 1.20 6.00
C THR A 72 -1.65 2.18 5.66
N SER A 73 -1.58 3.33 6.33
CA SER A 73 -0.54 4.33 6.06
C SER A 73 0.86 3.83 6.42
N LYS A 74 1.86 4.33 5.70
CA LYS A 74 3.27 3.99 5.94
C LYS A 74 3.73 4.50 7.31
N ARG A 75 3.12 5.59 7.80
CA ARG A 75 3.31 6.08 9.17
C ARG A 75 2.85 5.07 10.21
N VAL A 76 1.65 4.49 10.06
CA VAL A 76 1.15 3.46 10.98
C VAL A 76 1.99 2.21 10.89
N GLN A 77 2.35 1.75 9.69
CA GLN A 77 3.27 0.63 9.50
C GLN A 77 4.59 0.83 10.25
N MET A 78 5.19 2.02 10.12
CA MET A 78 6.41 2.38 10.84
C MET A 78 6.20 2.43 12.36
N LEU A 79 5.08 2.98 12.84
CA LEU A 79 4.81 2.99 14.28
C LEU A 79 4.73 1.57 14.83
N LEU A 80 4.02 0.67 14.13
CA LEU A 80 3.90 -0.73 14.51
C LEU A 80 5.24 -1.47 14.51
N SER A 81 6.15 -1.14 13.58
CA SER A 81 7.48 -1.76 13.53
C SER A 81 8.39 -1.39 14.70
N HIS A 82 8.07 -0.33 15.45
CA HIS A 82 8.84 0.08 16.63
C HIS A 82 8.27 -0.45 17.94
N LEU A 83 7.08 -1.07 17.92
CA LEU A 83 6.46 -1.56 19.14
C LEU A 83 7.20 -2.80 19.68
N GLY A 84 7.42 -2.81 20.98
CA GLY A 84 7.88 -3.96 21.74
C GLY A 84 6.80 -5.05 21.84
N CYS A 85 7.17 -6.20 22.38
CA CYS A 85 6.23 -7.33 22.51
C CYS A 85 5.02 -6.97 23.37
N ASP A 86 5.22 -6.34 24.52
CA ASP A 86 4.15 -5.94 25.43
C ASP A 86 3.22 -4.90 24.81
N GLU A 87 3.77 -3.97 24.02
CA GLU A 87 3.00 -2.93 23.33
C GLU A 87 2.16 -3.52 22.19
N LEU A 88 2.67 -4.52 21.47
CA LEU A 88 1.90 -5.27 20.46
C LEU A 88 0.77 -6.09 21.08
N ILE A 89 0.99 -6.68 22.26
CA ILE A 89 -0.06 -7.37 23.02
C ILE A 89 -1.12 -6.36 23.48
N ALA A 90 -0.69 -5.20 24.00
CA ALA A 90 -1.61 -4.12 24.37
C ALA A 90 -2.37 -3.55 23.16
N PHE A 91 -1.77 -3.58 21.97
CA PHE A 91 -2.41 -3.21 20.70
C PHE A 91 -3.49 -4.24 20.27
N GLY A 92 -3.45 -5.46 20.81
CA GLY A 92 -4.47 -6.48 20.62
C GLY A 92 -3.99 -7.76 19.92
N LEU A 93 -2.68 -7.93 19.72
CA LEU A 93 -2.11 -9.18 19.20
C LEU A 93 -2.05 -10.24 20.30
N LYS A 94 -2.22 -11.50 19.93
CA LYS A 94 -1.94 -12.63 20.82
C LYS A 94 -0.43 -12.86 20.93
N PRO A 95 0.09 -13.41 22.04
CA PRO A 95 1.50 -13.71 22.19
C PRO A 95 2.11 -14.49 21.02
N GLU A 96 1.39 -15.50 20.51
CA GLU A 96 1.83 -16.30 19.36
C GLU A 96 1.87 -15.52 18.02
N GLU A 97 1.12 -14.43 17.90
CA GLU A 97 1.10 -13.56 16.71
C GLU A 97 2.25 -12.55 16.74
N VAL A 98 2.71 -12.16 17.94
CA VAL A 98 3.79 -11.17 18.12
C VAL A 98 5.08 -11.64 17.46
N ASP A 99 5.47 -12.89 17.68
CA ASP A 99 6.72 -13.43 17.12
C ASP A 99 6.68 -13.45 15.58
N ILE A 100 5.55 -13.85 15.01
CA ILE A 100 5.33 -13.87 13.56
C ILE A 100 5.40 -12.44 13.00
N ILE A 101 4.67 -11.51 13.62
CA ILE A 101 4.57 -10.13 13.13
C ILE A 101 5.93 -9.42 13.18
N LYS A 102 6.71 -9.64 14.24
CA LYS A 102 8.07 -9.05 14.35
C LYS A 102 9.04 -9.62 13.31
N MET A 103 8.83 -10.85 12.83
CA MET A 103 9.64 -11.42 11.75
C MET A 103 9.31 -10.83 10.38
N VAL A 104 8.05 -10.45 10.13
CA VAL A 104 7.59 -9.96 8.81
C VAL A 104 7.60 -8.43 8.69
N LEU A 105 7.50 -7.70 9.81
CA LEU A 105 7.63 -6.25 9.81
C LEU A 105 9.09 -5.86 9.56
N GLY A 106 9.35 -5.34 8.36
CA GLY A 106 10.66 -4.78 8.02
C GLY A 106 11.01 -3.56 8.87
N GLU A 107 12.31 -3.36 9.07
CA GLU A 107 12.85 -2.19 9.76
C GLU A 107 12.41 -0.90 9.06
N MET A 108 11.81 0.01 9.82
CA MET A 108 11.44 1.34 9.39
C MET A 108 11.91 2.37 10.41
N LEU A 109 12.22 3.59 9.98
CA LEU A 109 12.70 4.68 10.83
C LEU A 109 12.01 6.01 10.47
N PRO A 110 11.72 6.88 11.46
CA PRO A 110 11.21 8.22 11.20
C PRO A 110 12.28 9.09 10.53
N VAL A 111 11.84 10.10 9.78
CA VAL A 111 12.74 11.16 9.29
C VAL A 111 12.98 12.17 10.42
N SER A 112 14.24 12.54 10.62
CA SER A 112 14.73 13.49 11.60
C SER A 112 15.89 14.31 10.99
N PRO A 113 16.37 15.37 11.66
CA PRO A 113 17.54 16.12 11.21
C PRO A 113 18.79 15.25 10.99
N ASP A 114 18.94 14.18 11.79
CA ASP A 114 20.10 13.30 11.75
C ASP A 114 20.03 12.25 10.65
N THR A 115 18.87 12.08 10.00
CA THR A 115 18.68 10.99 9.04
C THR A 115 19.59 11.10 7.82
N ILE A 116 20.01 12.31 7.44
CA ILE A 116 20.95 12.50 6.34
C ILE A 116 22.31 11.84 6.63
N SER A 117 22.75 11.84 7.89
CA SER A 117 24.00 11.21 8.32
C SER A 117 23.88 9.69 8.24
N ILE A 118 22.77 9.13 8.75
CA ILE A 118 22.45 7.70 8.68
C ILE A 118 22.51 7.20 7.23
N VAL A 119 21.89 7.94 6.31
CA VAL A 119 21.86 7.56 4.88
C VAL A 119 23.26 7.64 4.24
N LYS A 120 24.10 8.60 4.64
CA LYS A 120 25.47 8.74 4.10
C LYS A 120 26.42 7.66 4.60
N GLU A 121 26.24 7.21 5.84
CA GLU A 121 27.04 6.15 6.45
C GLU A 121 26.62 4.74 6.01
N SER A 122 25.41 4.62 5.47
CA SER A 122 24.89 3.36 4.94
C SER A 122 25.33 3.13 3.48
N PRO A 123 25.46 1.87 3.03
CA PRO A 123 25.53 1.57 1.60
C PRO A 123 24.36 2.22 0.84
N SER A 124 24.63 2.73 -0.37
CA SER A 124 23.68 3.53 -1.15
C SER A 124 22.33 2.85 -1.41
N ASP A 125 22.29 1.53 -1.39
CA ASP A 125 21.08 0.73 -1.64
C ASP A 125 20.39 0.21 -0.37
N SER A 126 20.76 0.70 0.82
CA SER A 126 20.26 0.15 2.09
C SER A 126 18.83 0.55 2.42
N TRP A 127 18.35 1.64 1.84
CA TRP A 127 17.14 2.32 2.30
C TRP A 127 16.21 2.68 1.14
N VAL A 128 14.92 2.73 1.45
CA VAL A 128 13.88 3.30 0.61
C VAL A 128 13.17 4.39 1.40
N LEU A 129 13.07 5.59 0.83
CA LEU A 129 12.35 6.71 1.43
C LEU A 129 10.93 6.75 0.86
N LYS A 130 9.92 6.65 1.72
CA LYS A 130 8.50 6.56 1.35
C LYS A 130 7.72 7.74 1.89
N ASN A 131 6.85 8.34 1.08
CA ASN A 131 5.80 9.24 1.59
C ASN A 131 4.51 8.45 1.89
N GLN A 132 3.43 9.15 2.25
CA GLN A 132 2.13 8.53 2.59
C GLN A 132 1.25 8.19 1.37
N GLY A 133 1.75 8.36 0.15
CA GLY A 133 0.99 8.07 -1.07
C GLY A 133 0.80 6.58 -1.33
N GLU A 134 -0.32 6.24 -1.95
CA GLU A 134 -0.69 4.88 -2.38
C GLU A 134 -0.76 4.78 -3.91
N GLY A 135 -0.60 3.57 -4.46
CA GLY A 135 -0.77 3.33 -5.90
C GLY A 135 0.51 3.35 -6.75
N GLY A 136 1.70 3.37 -6.13
CA GLY A 136 3.00 3.39 -6.83
C GLY A 136 3.53 4.81 -7.07
N GLY A 137 4.79 4.95 -7.47
CA GLY A 137 5.39 6.28 -7.75
C GLY A 137 5.80 7.13 -6.55
N HIS A 138 5.81 6.54 -5.35
CA HIS A 138 5.93 7.27 -4.09
C HIS A 138 7.17 6.91 -3.25
N CYS A 139 8.06 6.10 -3.83
CA CYS A 139 9.31 5.66 -3.21
C CYS A 139 10.50 6.34 -3.88
N LEU A 140 11.47 6.78 -3.09
CA LEU A 140 12.76 7.29 -3.54
C LEU A 140 13.87 6.34 -3.12
N PHE A 141 14.91 6.25 -3.96
CA PHE A 141 16.00 5.29 -3.83
C PHE A 141 17.34 5.96 -4.08
N GLY A 142 18.42 5.37 -3.57
CA GLY A 142 19.80 5.82 -3.86
C GLY A 142 20.01 7.32 -3.62
N SER A 143 20.58 8.01 -4.61
CA SER A 143 20.90 9.44 -4.53
C SER A 143 19.67 10.33 -4.35
N ASP A 144 18.49 9.93 -4.82
CA ASP A 144 17.27 10.72 -4.73
C ASP A 144 16.82 10.91 -3.28
N ILE A 145 17.14 9.95 -2.41
CA ILE A 145 16.93 10.06 -0.97
C ILE A 145 17.70 11.26 -0.42
N GLN A 146 19.00 11.35 -0.73
CA GLN A 146 19.86 12.42 -0.22
C GLN A 146 19.43 13.79 -0.78
N LEU A 147 19.11 13.86 -2.08
CA LEU A 147 18.60 15.07 -2.72
C LEU A 147 17.29 15.54 -2.09
N LYS A 148 16.39 14.59 -1.76
CA LYS A 148 15.13 14.91 -1.10
C LYS A 148 15.35 15.42 0.32
N LEU A 149 16.14 14.71 1.13
CA LEU A 149 16.43 15.10 2.51
C LEU A 149 17.09 16.48 2.61
N ALA A 150 18.03 16.79 1.72
CA ALA A 150 18.72 18.08 1.72
C ALA A 150 17.80 19.29 1.49
N ARG A 151 16.60 19.06 0.93
CA ARG A 151 15.61 20.09 0.62
C ARG A 151 14.31 19.93 1.41
N LEU A 152 14.22 18.92 2.28
CA LEU A 152 13.00 18.60 2.99
C LEU A 152 12.85 19.56 4.17
N ASP A 153 11.74 20.28 4.20
CA ASP A 153 11.38 21.12 5.34
C ASP A 153 11.19 20.23 6.58
N PRO A 154 11.79 20.57 7.75
CA PRO A 154 11.55 19.86 9.01
C PRO A 154 10.05 19.66 9.35
N LEU A 155 9.18 20.59 8.97
CA LEU A 155 7.73 20.46 9.16
C LEU A 155 7.12 19.31 8.35
N GLN A 156 7.80 18.85 7.30
CA GLN A 156 7.34 17.77 6.43
C GLN A 156 7.91 16.40 6.81
N TYR A 157 8.80 16.30 7.80
CA TYR A 157 9.43 15.03 8.17
C TYR A 157 8.44 13.93 8.50
N GLN A 158 7.33 14.26 9.17
CA GLN A 158 6.30 13.30 9.55
C GLN A 158 5.53 12.71 8.36
N SER A 159 5.60 13.34 7.19
CA SER A 159 5.00 12.81 5.95
C SER A 159 5.85 11.72 5.30
N TRP A 160 7.06 11.48 5.80
CA TRP A 160 8.02 10.53 5.24
C TRP A 160 8.46 9.50 6.26
N SER A 161 8.91 8.34 5.77
CA SER A 161 9.48 7.27 6.57
C SER A 161 10.55 6.53 5.77
N PHE A 162 11.61 6.10 6.45
CA PHE A 162 12.61 5.18 5.93
C PHE A 162 12.13 3.75 6.12
N MET A 163 12.39 2.90 5.13
CA MET A 163 12.28 1.46 5.27
C MET A 163 13.57 0.83 4.77
N ARG A 164 14.07 -0.16 5.49
CA ARG A 164 15.19 -0.98 5.04
C ARG A 164 14.83 -1.61 3.70
N ARG A 165 15.71 -1.47 2.70
CA ARG A 165 15.46 -2.04 1.38
C ARG A 165 15.49 -3.56 1.47
N ILE A 166 14.46 -4.19 0.91
CA ILE A 166 14.42 -5.64 0.76
C ILE A 166 15.13 -5.97 -0.55
N HIS A 167 16.07 -6.91 -0.49
CA HIS A 167 16.82 -7.42 -1.65
C HIS A 167 16.37 -8.85 -1.95
N PRO A 168 15.22 -9.04 -2.63
CA PRO A 168 14.78 -10.37 -3.00
C PRO A 168 15.76 -11.02 -3.96
N VAL A 169 15.99 -12.33 -3.82
CA VAL A 169 16.81 -13.09 -4.74
C VAL A 169 16.08 -13.21 -6.08
N PRO A 170 16.69 -12.78 -7.21
CA PRO A 170 16.09 -12.97 -8.52
C PRO A 170 15.88 -14.46 -8.85
N ARG A 171 14.86 -14.77 -9.66
CA ARG A 171 14.63 -16.13 -10.13
C ARG A 171 15.86 -16.67 -10.86
N ALA A 172 16.22 -17.91 -10.56
CA ALA A 172 17.37 -18.58 -11.18
C ALA A 172 17.15 -18.84 -12.68
N THR A 173 15.90 -19.00 -13.11
CA THR A 173 15.54 -19.25 -14.50
C THR A 173 15.01 -17.98 -15.17
N PRO A 174 15.47 -17.65 -16.39
CA PRO A 174 14.88 -16.58 -17.18
C PRO A 174 13.39 -16.81 -17.37
N SER A 175 12.60 -15.76 -17.19
CA SER A 175 11.14 -15.77 -17.34
C SER A 175 10.74 -15.02 -18.60
N LEU A 176 9.71 -15.51 -19.29
CA LEU A 176 9.10 -14.80 -20.41
C LEU A 176 7.98 -13.90 -19.88
N VAL A 177 8.03 -12.63 -20.27
CA VAL A 177 7.09 -11.59 -19.88
C VAL A 177 6.37 -11.11 -21.13
N VAL A 178 5.03 -11.11 -21.10
CA VAL A 178 4.21 -10.60 -22.21
C VAL A 178 3.78 -9.17 -21.93
N ARG A 179 4.10 -8.23 -22.84
CA ARG A 179 3.62 -6.85 -22.78
C ARG A 179 3.15 -6.40 -24.16
N LYS A 180 1.92 -5.87 -24.23
CA LYS A 180 1.30 -5.39 -25.48
C LYS A 180 1.34 -6.44 -26.62
N GLY A 181 1.22 -7.72 -26.28
CA GLY A 181 1.27 -8.83 -27.24
C GLY A 181 2.69 -9.27 -27.65
N GLU A 182 3.74 -8.62 -27.12
CA GLU A 182 5.13 -8.96 -27.40
C GLU A 182 5.78 -9.72 -26.23
N LEU A 183 6.69 -10.64 -26.57
CA LEU A 183 7.42 -11.46 -25.62
C LEU A 183 8.78 -10.82 -25.30
N TYR A 184 9.08 -10.72 -24.01
CA TYR A 184 10.34 -10.20 -23.48
C TYR A 184 10.93 -11.23 -22.53
N GLN A 185 12.20 -11.58 -22.72
CA GLN A 185 12.91 -12.44 -21.78
C GLN A 185 13.52 -11.57 -20.67
N VAL A 186 13.26 -11.93 -19.41
CA VAL A 186 13.77 -11.24 -18.22
C VAL A 186 14.55 -12.25 -17.37
N THR A 187 15.81 -11.95 -17.08
CA THR A 187 16.75 -12.88 -16.42
C THR A 187 16.87 -12.66 -14.91
N ASP A 188 16.31 -11.56 -14.41
CA ASP A 188 16.49 -11.06 -13.04
C ASP A 188 15.14 -10.80 -12.35
N LEU A 189 14.11 -11.57 -12.72
CA LEU A 189 12.75 -11.33 -12.24
C LEU A 189 12.65 -11.58 -10.72
N VAL A 190 12.11 -10.61 -9.99
CA VAL A 190 11.78 -10.71 -8.56
C VAL A 190 10.27 -10.60 -8.37
N SER A 191 9.75 -11.26 -7.35
CA SER A 191 8.31 -11.38 -7.11
C SER A 191 7.89 -10.81 -5.76
N GLU A 192 6.74 -10.16 -5.74
CA GLU A 192 6.06 -9.65 -4.55
C GLU A 192 4.71 -10.38 -4.42
N LEU A 193 4.54 -11.07 -3.29
CA LEU A 193 3.31 -11.76 -2.93
C LEU A 193 2.38 -10.81 -2.16
N GLY A 194 1.21 -10.56 -2.72
CA GLY A 194 0.08 -9.95 -2.02
C GLY A 194 -0.91 -11.02 -1.58
N MET A 195 -1.33 -10.98 -0.32
CA MET A 195 -2.39 -11.84 0.23
C MET A 195 -3.63 -11.00 0.49
N PHE A 196 -4.79 -11.49 0.05
CA PHE A 196 -6.07 -10.83 0.29
C PHE A 196 -6.79 -11.49 1.45
N SER A 197 -7.35 -10.65 2.32
CA SER A 197 -8.29 -11.06 3.34
C SER A 197 -9.58 -10.25 3.22
N VAL A 198 -10.70 -10.85 3.62
CA VAL A 198 -12.02 -10.22 3.71
C VAL A 198 -12.53 -10.38 5.13
N GLN A 199 -12.88 -9.25 5.75
CA GLN A 199 -13.48 -9.20 7.07
C GLN A 199 -14.79 -8.42 6.99
N ILE A 200 -15.86 -8.99 7.56
CA ILE A 200 -17.17 -8.36 7.63
C ILE A 200 -17.52 -8.11 9.09
N GLY A 201 -17.81 -6.85 9.42
CA GLY A 201 -18.03 -6.42 10.81
C GLY A 201 -16.74 -6.32 11.62
N ASN A 202 -16.88 -6.05 12.92
CA ASN A 202 -15.75 -5.81 13.82
C ASN A 202 -15.15 -7.08 14.44
N ASN A 203 -15.57 -8.27 13.97
CA ASN A 203 -15.06 -9.52 14.51
C ASN A 203 -13.78 -9.89 13.78
N ALA A 204 -12.64 -9.83 14.49
CA ALA A 204 -11.38 -10.41 14.03
C ALA A 204 -11.58 -11.93 13.87
N SER A 205 -11.96 -12.36 12.66
CA SER A 205 -12.01 -13.76 12.30
C SER A 205 -10.57 -14.27 12.15
N SER A 206 -10.32 -15.56 12.42
CA SER A 206 -9.00 -16.13 12.16
C SER A 206 -8.59 -15.96 10.69
N ALA A 207 -7.27 -15.94 10.43
CA ALA A 207 -6.72 -15.81 9.08
C ALA A 207 -7.33 -16.84 8.10
N ASP A 208 -7.54 -18.07 8.56
CA ASP A 208 -8.11 -19.17 7.76
C ASP A 208 -9.55 -18.90 7.28
N HIS A 209 -10.32 -18.12 8.05
CA HIS A 209 -11.69 -17.76 7.71
C HIS A 209 -11.80 -16.44 6.94
N SER A 210 -10.72 -15.68 6.83
CA SER A 210 -10.69 -14.40 6.11
C SER A 210 -9.91 -14.44 4.80
N PHE A 211 -9.06 -15.45 4.56
CA PHE A 211 -8.28 -15.57 3.32
C PHE A 211 -9.16 -15.59 2.07
N ALA A 212 -8.84 -14.72 1.11
CA ALA A 212 -9.61 -14.47 -0.10
C ALA A 212 -8.78 -14.60 -1.39
N GLY A 213 -7.63 -15.26 -1.31
CA GLY A 213 -6.72 -15.48 -2.44
C GLY A 213 -5.46 -14.61 -2.39
N TYR A 214 -4.71 -14.62 -3.48
CA TYR A 214 -3.42 -13.94 -3.59
C TYR A 214 -3.23 -13.28 -4.95
N LEU A 215 -2.24 -12.39 -5.03
CA LEU A 215 -1.74 -11.78 -6.25
C LEU A 215 -0.22 -11.80 -6.23
N ILE A 216 0.41 -12.37 -7.25
CA ILE A 216 1.85 -12.17 -7.47
C ILE A 216 2.03 -11.05 -8.48
N ARG A 217 2.88 -10.09 -8.12
CA ARG A 217 3.40 -9.10 -9.05
C ARG A 217 4.90 -9.31 -9.18
N SER A 218 5.39 -9.33 -10.39
CA SER A 218 6.81 -9.53 -10.66
C SER A 218 7.38 -8.42 -11.51
N LYS A 219 8.65 -8.11 -11.30
CA LYS A 219 9.39 -7.08 -12.03
C LYS A 219 10.84 -7.49 -12.16
N SER A 220 11.58 -6.89 -13.10
CA SER A 220 13.04 -6.99 -13.09
C SER A 220 13.59 -6.38 -11.79
N ALA A 221 14.65 -6.97 -11.24
CA ALA A 221 15.32 -6.47 -10.05
C ALA A 221 15.91 -5.06 -10.24
N GLU A 222 16.28 -4.71 -11.48
CA GLU A 222 16.75 -3.38 -11.86
C GLU A 222 15.63 -2.32 -11.86
N SER A 223 14.37 -2.74 -11.94
CA SER A 223 13.25 -1.80 -11.94
C SER A 223 13.00 -1.23 -10.55
N VAL A 224 13.02 0.10 -10.48
CA VAL A 224 12.77 0.86 -9.26
C VAL A 224 11.30 0.75 -8.82
N GLU A 225 10.35 0.63 -9.76
CA GLU A 225 8.91 0.50 -9.50
C GLU A 225 8.33 -0.86 -9.91
N GLY A 226 7.30 -1.31 -9.18
CA GLY A 226 6.62 -2.59 -9.43
C GLY A 226 5.15 -2.47 -9.87
N GLY A 227 4.69 -1.27 -10.22
CA GLY A 227 3.31 -1.07 -10.64
C GLY A 227 3.01 -1.81 -11.95
N VAL A 228 1.99 -2.67 -11.95
CA VAL A 228 1.50 -3.29 -13.20
C VAL A 228 0.88 -2.21 -14.09
N HIS A 229 0.11 -1.30 -13.49
CA HIS A 229 -0.53 -0.18 -14.21
C HIS A 229 0.48 0.86 -14.72
N SER A 230 1.66 0.99 -14.11
CA SER A 230 2.74 1.85 -14.63
C SER A 230 3.56 1.18 -15.74
N GLY A 231 3.27 -0.09 -16.07
CA GLY A 231 3.98 -0.84 -17.11
C GLY A 231 5.35 -1.37 -16.67
N GLN A 232 5.70 -1.25 -15.40
CA GLN A 232 6.99 -1.71 -14.85
C GLN A 232 6.90 -3.12 -14.27
N GLY A 233 5.76 -3.49 -13.69
CA GLY A 233 5.47 -4.84 -13.21
C GLY A 233 4.63 -5.66 -14.19
N VAL A 234 4.54 -6.97 -13.94
CA VAL A 234 3.61 -7.91 -14.57
C VAL A 234 2.89 -8.76 -13.52
N LEU A 235 1.75 -9.31 -13.92
CA LEU A 235 1.05 -10.32 -13.12
C LEU A 235 1.75 -11.67 -13.30
N ASP A 236 1.78 -12.43 -12.22
CA ASP A 236 2.45 -13.72 -12.18
C ASP A 236 1.65 -14.71 -11.31
N SER A 237 2.11 -15.95 -11.24
CA SER A 237 1.53 -17.02 -10.44
C SER A 237 2.61 -17.75 -9.62
N LEU A 238 2.16 -18.50 -8.63
CA LEU A 238 3.03 -19.44 -7.90
C LEU A 238 3.02 -20.79 -8.61
N VAL A 239 4.19 -21.40 -8.73
CA VAL A 239 4.34 -22.82 -9.04
C VAL A 239 4.91 -23.49 -7.81
N PHE A 240 4.27 -24.57 -7.37
CA PHE A 240 4.84 -25.42 -6.33
C PHE A 240 5.89 -26.32 -6.99
N SER A 241 7.09 -26.33 -6.44
CA SER A 241 8.15 -27.25 -6.86
C SER A 241 8.54 -28.13 -5.68
N ASP A 242 8.50 -29.44 -5.89
CA ASP A 242 8.92 -30.46 -4.92
C ASP A 242 10.43 -30.39 -4.59
#